data_AF-D7AYF3-F1
#
_entry.id   AF-D7AYF3-F1
#
_cell.length_a   1.000
_cell.length_b   1.000
_cell.length_c   1.000
_cell.angle_alpha   90.00
_cell.angle_beta   90.00
_cell.angle_gamma   90.00
#
_symmetry.space_group_name_H-M   'P 1'
#
loop_
_entity.id
_entity.type
_entity.pdbx_description
1 polymer ?
#
loop_
_entity_poly.entity_id
_entity_poly.type
_entity_poly.pdbx_seq_one_letter_code
_entity_poly.pdbx_strand_id
1 'polypeptide(L)'
;MASKKTAGAPSPGAPARTPLPGGRFAGSGSLAGQLVKIALLGLFTALGVWAVLPLYVAGSWWGIGLVVAVVGLVYWVYLSKRTVPVKYLVPGVLFLLTFQILPVLYTMSTSVTNLSDGHRGDKEQAIASIEAYSVSSPDGAQEYTLTVAVTGSPETGELVFLLTGPEGRAYAGTEEGLTELDGATVEPSGKVAEAFGYTILSPTQVNARSDELQAFAVPTGSGTGIRSSGLSTAFEGTATRAYDAGCDCITDAGTGIVYHADNERGAFYDEDGERLAQGWQVGVGFDNFARFLFNPTFASSFFSILVWNIAFAASVTFLVFVVGLAIALTLHVPRLRGRVVYRILVVLPYAMSSLAMFLLWRDMFNTDFGLFNRVLGLEVDWLGDAWSARAAVILANVWLGYPYMFLVATGALQAVPRELGQAAQIDGAGPWQAFRNVTLPLLMVAMTPILVSTFAFNFNNFNAVWLITQGGPFSPESPTAGATDLLITYTYRLAFNEATAQYGYAAALSVMIFLIVSVMSVVSLSRSKALKEVD
;
A
#
# COMPACT_ATOMS: atom_id res chain seq x y z
N MET A 1 -51.75 56.45 -20.83
CA MET A 1 -52.64 55.29 -20.59
C MET A 1 -51.80 54.11 -20.16
N ALA A 2 -51.73 53.82 -18.86
CA ALA A 2 -51.05 52.65 -18.31
C ALA A 2 -52.02 51.97 -17.34
N SER A 3 -52.36 50.71 -17.60
CA SER A 3 -53.33 49.93 -16.83
C SER A 3 -52.65 49.27 -15.64
N LYS A 4 -53.06 49.66 -14.44
CA LYS A 4 -52.73 49.02 -13.16
C LYS A 4 -53.41 47.65 -13.08
N LYS A 5 -52.64 46.58 -12.86
CA LYS A 5 -53.13 45.38 -12.17
C LYS A 5 -52.61 45.38 -10.73
N THR A 6 -53.58 45.36 -9.83
CA THR A 6 -53.50 45.36 -8.37
C THR A 6 -52.85 44.08 -7.83
N ALA A 7 -51.84 44.21 -6.98
CA ALA A 7 -51.35 43.12 -6.15
C ALA A 7 -52.37 42.81 -5.05
N GLY A 8 -52.76 41.53 -4.93
CA GLY A 8 -53.69 41.04 -3.91
C GLY A 8 -53.12 41.16 -2.50
N ALA A 9 -54.01 41.47 -1.54
CA ALA A 9 -53.71 41.53 -0.12
C ALA A 9 -53.35 40.13 0.45
N PRO A 10 -52.43 40.03 1.42
CA PRO A 10 -52.07 38.76 2.04
C PRO A 10 -53.16 38.28 3.01
N SER A 11 -53.39 36.96 3.05
CA SER A 11 -54.31 36.27 3.96
C SER A 11 -53.93 36.47 5.44
N PRO A 12 -54.88 36.74 6.35
CA PRO A 12 -54.59 36.85 7.78
C PRO A 12 -54.44 35.45 8.38
N GLY A 13 -53.25 35.09 8.87
CA GLY A 13 -53.04 33.84 9.61
C GLY A 13 -51.78 33.02 9.27
N ALA A 14 -50.93 33.46 8.33
CA ALA A 14 -49.62 32.84 8.14
C ALA A 14 -48.65 33.33 9.23
N PRO A 15 -47.87 32.46 9.92
CA PRO A 15 -46.81 32.92 10.80
C PRO A 15 -45.87 33.81 9.99
N ALA A 16 -45.59 35.01 10.50
CA ALA A 16 -44.64 35.93 9.89
C ALA A 16 -43.35 35.15 9.64
N ARG A 17 -42.98 34.93 8.37
CA ARG A 17 -41.66 34.42 8.04
C ARG A 17 -40.68 35.37 8.68
N THR A 18 -39.96 34.90 9.70
CA THR A 18 -38.82 35.62 10.24
C THR A 18 -37.96 36.01 9.05
N PRO A 19 -37.55 37.29 8.92
CA PRO A 19 -36.60 37.64 7.89
C PRO A 19 -35.42 36.71 8.10
N LEU A 20 -35.05 35.94 7.06
CA LEU A 20 -33.73 35.33 7.02
C LEU A 20 -32.74 36.43 7.38
N PRO A 21 -31.76 36.20 8.28
CA PRO A 21 -30.75 37.19 8.61
C PRO A 21 -29.89 37.44 7.36
N GLY A 22 -30.42 38.27 6.48
CA GLY A 22 -29.79 38.75 5.27
C GLY A 22 -29.03 40.02 5.61
N GLY A 23 -27.72 39.95 5.43
CA GLY A 23 -26.96 41.13 5.05
C GLY A 23 -26.32 41.95 6.17
N ARG A 24 -25.45 41.31 6.97
CA ARG A 24 -24.18 41.94 7.40
C ARG A 24 -22.99 41.01 7.18
N PHE A 25 -22.87 40.49 5.96
CA PHE A 25 -21.57 40.10 5.41
C PHE A 25 -21.11 41.21 4.44
N ALA A 26 -21.07 42.45 4.94
CA ALA A 26 -20.41 43.56 4.27
C ALA A 26 -18.99 43.63 4.81
N GLY A 27 -18.02 43.53 3.90
CA GLY A 27 -16.62 43.27 4.19
C GLY A 27 -15.90 44.35 4.98
N SER A 28 -15.12 43.89 5.95
CA SER A 28 -13.67 44.07 5.93
C SER A 28 -13.09 42.80 6.53
N GLY A 29 -12.07 42.20 5.89
CA GLY A 29 -11.37 41.08 6.50
C GLY A 29 -10.80 41.59 7.81
N SER A 30 -11.18 40.99 8.94
CA SER A 30 -10.47 41.21 10.20
C SER A 30 -8.97 41.12 9.92
N LEU A 31 -8.17 42.08 10.39
CA LEU A 31 -6.72 42.07 10.22
C LEU A 31 -6.14 40.70 10.58
N ALA A 32 -6.68 40.06 11.62
CA ALA A 32 -6.34 38.69 12.00
C ALA A 32 -6.62 37.67 10.88
N GLY A 33 -7.77 37.75 10.21
CA GLY A 33 -8.11 36.85 9.10
C GLY A 33 -7.22 37.06 7.86
N GLN A 34 -6.81 38.30 7.59
CA GLN A 34 -5.84 38.57 6.51
C GLN A 34 -4.44 38.07 6.86
N LEU A 35 -3.99 38.28 8.10
CA LEU A 35 -2.70 37.77 8.59
C LEU A 35 -2.65 36.24 8.58
N VAL A 36 -3.70 35.56 9.05
CA VAL A 36 -3.81 34.10 8.99
C VAL A 36 -3.75 33.60 7.55
N LYS A 37 -4.45 34.25 6.63
CA LYS A 37 -4.42 33.89 5.21
C LYS A 37 -3.01 34.03 4.61
N ILE A 38 -2.32 35.14 4.90
CA ILE A 38 -0.94 35.37 4.44
C ILE A 38 0.00 34.33 5.05
N ALA A 39 -0.12 34.05 6.34
CA ALA A 39 0.69 33.06 7.04
C ALA A 39 0.51 31.66 6.45
N LEU A 40 -0.74 31.23 6.18
CA LEU A 40 -1.02 29.92 5.57
C LEU A 40 -0.51 29.81 4.14
N LEU A 41 -0.66 30.86 3.32
CA LEU A 41 -0.10 30.89 1.96
C LEU A 41 1.43 30.92 1.97
N GLY A 42 2.03 31.63 2.92
CA GLY A 42 3.48 31.65 3.15
C GLY A 42 4.01 30.27 3.54
N LEU A 43 3.34 29.59 4.47
CA LEU A 43 3.69 28.22 4.87
C LEU A 43 3.57 27.25 3.68
N PHE A 44 2.51 27.35 2.89
CA PHE A 44 2.34 26.51 1.69
C PHE A 44 3.45 26.75 0.65
N THR A 45 3.87 28.00 0.48
CA THR A 45 5.00 28.33 -0.40
C THR A 45 6.31 27.80 0.15
N ALA A 46 6.54 27.89 1.46
CA ALA A 46 7.72 27.32 2.10
C ALA A 46 7.82 25.81 1.86
N LEU A 47 6.69 25.09 1.97
CA LEU A 47 6.60 23.66 1.60
C LEU A 47 6.90 23.42 0.12
N GLY A 48 6.38 24.26 -0.78
CA GLY A 48 6.67 24.19 -2.20
C GLY A 48 8.16 24.39 -2.50
N VAL A 49 8.80 25.39 -1.90
CA VAL A 49 10.24 25.65 -2.05
C VAL A 49 11.06 24.48 -1.49
N TRP A 50 10.69 23.97 -0.31
CA TRP A 50 11.33 22.80 0.27
C TRP A 50 11.23 21.57 -0.66
N ALA A 51 10.08 21.35 -1.30
CA ALA A 51 9.88 20.26 -2.25
C ALA A 51 10.67 20.44 -3.57
N VAL A 52 10.97 21.67 -3.99
CA VAL A 52 11.76 21.94 -5.20
C VAL A 52 13.24 21.58 -5.03
N LEU A 53 13.80 21.71 -3.82
CA LEU A 53 15.21 21.43 -3.55
C LEU A 53 15.66 20.01 -3.95
N PRO A 54 15.02 18.92 -3.49
CA PRO A 54 15.41 17.57 -3.91
C PRO A 54 15.15 17.32 -5.41
N LEU A 55 14.10 17.93 -5.98
CA LEU A 55 13.80 17.79 -7.42
C LEU A 55 14.85 18.46 -8.31
N TYR A 56 15.44 19.55 -7.84
CA TYR A 56 16.56 20.21 -8.53
C TYR A 56 17.83 19.36 -8.49
N VAL A 57 18.16 18.79 -7.33
CA VAL A 57 19.31 17.86 -7.20
C VAL A 57 19.13 16.64 -8.10
N ALA A 58 17.91 16.12 -8.22
CA ALA A 58 17.58 15.01 -9.11
C ALA A 58 17.46 15.40 -10.60
N GLY A 59 17.67 16.66 -10.98
CA GLY A 59 17.53 17.12 -12.37
C GLY A 59 16.10 17.06 -12.94
N SER A 60 15.08 16.89 -12.09
CA SER A 60 13.69 16.68 -12.48
C SER A 60 12.94 17.99 -12.74
N TRP A 61 13.21 18.59 -13.91
CA TRP A 61 12.59 19.86 -14.32
C TRP A 61 11.06 19.82 -14.41
N TRP A 62 10.49 18.68 -14.81
CA TRP A 62 9.05 18.49 -14.88
C TRP A 62 8.42 18.52 -13.48
N GLY A 63 9.09 17.93 -12.47
CA GLY A 63 8.62 17.91 -11.10
C GLY A 63 8.59 19.31 -10.49
N ILE A 64 9.63 20.09 -10.75
CA ILE A 64 9.69 21.51 -10.34
C ILE A 64 8.53 22.28 -10.97
N GLY A 65 8.30 22.11 -12.27
CA GLY A 65 7.18 22.73 -12.98
C GLY A 65 5.82 22.39 -12.36
N LEU A 66 5.62 21.14 -11.98
CA LEU A 66 4.39 20.68 -11.30
C LEU A 66 4.21 21.37 -9.93
N VAL A 67 5.25 21.42 -9.10
CA VAL A 67 5.18 22.06 -7.78
C VAL A 67 4.85 23.55 -7.91
N VAL A 68 5.52 24.26 -8.83
CA VAL A 68 5.26 25.67 -9.10
C VAL A 68 3.82 25.87 -9.60
N ALA A 69 3.32 25.01 -10.49
CA ALA A 69 1.96 25.06 -10.98
C ALA A 69 0.92 24.87 -9.86
N VAL A 70 1.15 23.92 -8.94
CA VAL A 70 0.28 23.67 -7.78
C VAL A 70 0.27 24.87 -6.83
N VAL A 71 1.44 25.45 -6.52
CA VAL A 71 1.54 26.67 -5.70
C VAL A 71 0.82 27.84 -6.37
N GLY A 72 1.02 28.02 -7.68
CA GLY A 72 0.33 29.05 -8.47
C GLY A 72 -1.19 28.86 -8.46
N LEU A 73 -1.69 27.63 -8.61
CA LEU A 73 -3.11 27.29 -8.56
C LEU A 73 -3.71 27.63 -7.20
N VAL A 74 -3.05 27.25 -6.11
CA VAL A 74 -3.50 27.58 -4.74
C VAL A 74 -3.55 29.09 -4.54
N TYR A 75 -2.52 29.82 -4.95
CA TYR A 75 -2.50 31.28 -4.89
C TYR A 75 -3.65 31.90 -5.70
N TRP A 76 -3.85 31.46 -6.93
CA TRP A 76 -4.93 31.93 -7.80
C TRP A 76 -6.31 31.67 -7.15
N VAL A 77 -6.54 30.47 -6.61
CA VAL A 77 -7.81 30.13 -5.96
C VAL A 77 -8.03 30.96 -4.69
N TYR A 78 -7.04 31.09 -3.82
CA TYR A 78 -7.24 31.76 -2.53
C TYR A 78 -7.23 33.29 -2.63
N LEU A 79 -6.49 33.87 -3.58
CA LEU A 79 -6.46 35.32 -3.82
C LEU A 79 -7.63 35.80 -4.69
N SER A 80 -8.16 34.96 -5.58
CA SER A 80 -9.31 35.33 -6.40
C SER A 80 -10.60 35.50 -5.57
N LYS A 81 -11.41 36.48 -5.98
CA LYS A 81 -12.75 36.74 -5.42
C LYS A 81 -13.83 35.89 -6.09
N ARG A 82 -13.55 35.29 -7.26
CA ARG A 82 -14.53 34.53 -8.07
C ARG A 82 -14.58 33.03 -7.75
N THR A 83 -13.58 32.51 -7.04
CA THR A 83 -13.36 31.08 -6.78
C THR A 83 -13.84 30.62 -5.40
N VAL A 84 -14.84 31.28 -4.81
CA VAL A 84 -15.29 30.97 -3.43
C VAL A 84 -15.66 29.49 -3.23
N PRO A 85 -16.40 28.82 -4.14
CA PRO A 85 -16.69 27.38 -3.98
C PRO A 85 -15.42 26.51 -4.05
N VAL A 86 -14.49 26.86 -4.93
CA VAL A 86 -13.25 26.09 -5.18
C VAL A 86 -12.32 26.09 -3.97
N LYS A 87 -12.35 27.14 -3.13
CA LYS A 87 -11.57 27.21 -1.88
C LYS A 87 -11.88 26.07 -0.90
N TYR A 88 -13.08 25.51 -0.94
CA TYR A 88 -13.48 24.39 -0.09
C TYR A 88 -13.05 23.04 -0.69
N LEU A 89 -12.90 22.96 -2.01
CA LEU A 89 -12.55 21.72 -2.71
C LEU A 89 -11.03 21.51 -2.82
N VAL A 90 -10.26 22.58 -3.04
CA VAL A 90 -8.83 22.49 -3.35
C VAL A 90 -8.02 21.66 -2.35
N PRO A 91 -8.13 21.85 -1.02
CA PRO A 91 -7.37 21.03 -0.09
C PRO A 91 -7.67 19.53 -0.24
N GLY A 92 -8.96 19.17 -0.35
CA GLY A 92 -9.38 17.79 -0.52
C GLY A 92 -8.95 17.19 -1.85
N VAL A 93 -9.05 17.96 -2.94
CA VAL A 93 -8.62 17.53 -4.28
C VAL A 93 -7.11 17.35 -4.34
N LEU A 94 -6.33 18.24 -3.72
CA LEU A 94 -4.87 18.09 -3.66
C LEU A 94 -4.47 16.82 -2.91
N PHE A 95 -5.07 16.55 -1.75
CA PHE A 95 -4.79 15.32 -1.02
C PHE A 95 -5.24 14.07 -1.78
N LEU A 96 -6.39 14.11 -2.45
CA LEU A 96 -6.83 13.02 -3.31
C LEU A 96 -5.85 12.79 -4.47
N LEU A 97 -5.40 13.84 -5.15
CA LEU A 97 -4.46 13.70 -6.26
C LEU A 97 -3.12 13.15 -5.76
N THR A 98 -2.55 13.75 -4.70
CA THR A 98 -1.21 13.40 -4.21
C THR A 98 -1.16 12.04 -3.53
N PHE A 99 -2.13 11.72 -2.68
CA PHE A 99 -2.09 10.51 -1.85
C PHE A 99 -2.93 9.35 -2.37
N GLN A 100 -3.83 9.59 -3.33
CA GLN A 100 -4.64 8.51 -3.93
C GLN A 100 -4.32 8.31 -5.41
N ILE A 101 -4.35 9.37 -6.22
CA ILE A 101 -4.20 9.23 -7.69
C ILE A 101 -2.75 8.99 -8.09
N LEU A 102 -1.78 9.73 -7.55
CA LEU A 102 -0.37 9.54 -7.88
C LEU A 102 0.13 8.13 -7.53
N PRO A 103 -0.13 7.55 -6.35
CA PRO A 103 0.26 6.17 -6.07
C PRO A 103 -0.37 5.17 -7.05
N VAL A 104 -1.65 5.36 -7.41
CA VAL A 104 -2.33 4.50 -8.40
C VAL A 104 -1.66 4.60 -9.76
N LEU A 105 -1.33 5.82 -10.24
CA LEU A 105 -0.64 6.02 -11.51
C LEU A 105 0.78 5.46 -11.48
N TYR A 106 1.48 5.58 -10.35
CA TYR A 106 2.80 4.98 -10.16
C TYR A 106 2.71 3.45 -10.23
N THR A 107 1.75 2.83 -9.55
CA THR A 107 1.49 1.38 -9.66
C THR A 107 1.12 0.98 -11.10
N MET A 108 0.33 1.78 -11.81
CA MET A 108 0.04 1.54 -13.23
C MET A 108 1.30 1.62 -14.10
N SER A 109 2.18 2.59 -13.87
CA SER A 109 3.46 2.68 -14.57
C SER A 109 4.37 1.49 -14.28
N THR A 110 4.41 1.02 -13.03
CA THR A 110 5.20 -0.16 -12.64
C THR A 110 4.62 -1.45 -13.20
N SER A 111 3.31 -1.51 -13.45
CA SER A 111 2.66 -2.72 -13.98
C SER A 111 3.12 -3.13 -15.37
N VAL A 112 3.67 -2.20 -16.15
CA VAL A 112 4.17 -2.42 -17.52
C VAL A 112 5.68 -2.60 -17.59
N THR A 113 6.34 -2.83 -16.45
CA THR A 113 7.79 -3.06 -16.36
C THR A 113 8.11 -4.44 -15.78
N ASN A 114 9.33 -4.92 -15.99
CA ASN A 114 9.86 -6.16 -15.38
C ASN A 114 10.40 -5.95 -13.95
N LEU A 115 10.04 -4.85 -13.27
CA LEU A 115 10.59 -4.48 -11.96
C LEU A 115 10.49 -5.67 -11.01
N SER A 116 11.64 -6.10 -10.50
CA SER A 116 11.76 -7.26 -9.61
C SER A 116 13.07 -7.13 -8.83
N ASP A 117 13.32 -8.06 -7.92
CA ASP A 117 14.53 -7.99 -7.10
C ASP A 117 15.83 -7.98 -7.94
N GLY A 118 15.84 -8.71 -9.06
CA GLY A 118 16.96 -8.70 -10.00
C GLY A 118 16.90 -7.64 -11.10
N HIS A 119 15.88 -6.78 -11.15
CA HIS A 119 15.71 -5.78 -12.23
C HIS A 119 15.30 -4.43 -11.64
N ARG A 120 16.23 -3.77 -10.94
CA ARG A 120 15.96 -2.54 -10.15
C ARG A 120 16.49 -1.26 -10.77
N GLY A 121 17.54 -1.38 -11.58
CA GLY A 121 18.33 -0.26 -12.11
C GLY A 121 18.45 -0.27 -13.62
N ASP A 122 19.38 0.54 -14.12
CA ASP A 122 19.78 0.54 -15.53
C ASP A 122 20.76 -0.61 -15.83
N LYS A 123 21.14 -0.73 -17.11
CA LYS A 123 21.99 -1.82 -17.60
C LYS A 123 23.41 -1.71 -17.07
N GLU A 124 23.91 -0.49 -16.98
CA GLU A 124 25.24 -0.17 -16.45
C GLU A 124 25.36 -0.60 -14.99
N GLN A 125 24.37 -0.29 -14.15
CA GLN A 125 24.28 -0.75 -12.76
C GLN A 125 24.19 -2.28 -12.66
N ALA A 126 23.43 -2.91 -13.56
CA ALA A 126 23.32 -4.37 -13.61
C ALA A 126 24.66 -5.04 -13.95
N ILE A 127 25.38 -4.52 -14.96
CA ILE A 127 26.71 -4.99 -15.34
C ILE A 127 27.69 -4.84 -14.17
N ALA A 128 27.77 -3.65 -13.58
CA ALA A 128 28.64 -3.38 -12.44
C ALA A 128 28.37 -4.35 -11.28
N SER A 129 27.10 -4.63 -11.00
CA SER A 129 26.70 -5.61 -9.99
C SER A 129 27.18 -7.02 -10.35
N ILE A 130 26.95 -7.48 -11.59
CA ILE A 130 27.36 -8.82 -12.04
C ILE A 130 28.86 -9.03 -11.92
N GLU A 131 29.65 -8.05 -12.36
CA GLU A 131 31.11 -8.10 -12.27
C GLU A 131 31.57 -8.14 -10.80
N ALA A 132 31.03 -7.26 -9.96
CA ALA A 132 31.29 -7.20 -8.52
C ALA A 132 30.99 -8.53 -7.80
N TYR A 133 29.85 -9.16 -8.10
CA TYR A 133 29.47 -10.45 -7.50
C TYR A 133 30.33 -11.63 -7.98
N SER A 134 31.02 -11.49 -9.12
CA SER A 134 31.82 -12.54 -9.74
C SER A 134 33.29 -12.56 -9.30
N VAL A 135 33.72 -11.62 -8.45
CA VAL A 135 35.12 -11.55 -8.03
C VAL A 135 35.51 -12.80 -7.24
N SER A 136 36.55 -13.50 -7.70
CA SER A 136 37.15 -14.65 -7.00
C SER A 136 38.59 -14.33 -6.63
N SER A 137 39.10 -14.97 -5.58
CA SER A 137 40.49 -14.82 -5.15
C SER A 137 41.40 -15.64 -6.07
N PRO A 138 42.28 -15.04 -6.89
CA PRO A 138 43.35 -15.80 -7.53
C PRO A 138 44.36 -16.29 -6.50
N ASP A 139 45.05 -17.41 -6.78
CA ASP A 139 46.15 -17.89 -5.94
C ASP A 139 47.24 -16.79 -5.82
N GLY A 140 47.42 -16.26 -4.60
CA GLY A 140 48.35 -15.15 -4.31
C GLY A 140 47.74 -13.74 -4.32
N ALA A 141 46.42 -13.62 -4.25
CA ALA A 141 45.71 -12.35 -4.11
C ALA A 141 46.22 -11.48 -2.95
N GLN A 142 46.22 -10.16 -3.14
CA GLN A 142 46.62 -9.24 -2.11
C GLN A 142 45.54 -9.18 -1.02
N GLU A 143 45.90 -9.62 0.18
CA GLU A 143 45.03 -9.59 1.36
C GLU A 143 45.11 -8.22 2.06
N TYR A 144 43.94 -7.75 2.46
CA TYR A 144 43.73 -6.54 3.24
C TYR A 144 43.13 -6.92 4.59
N THR A 145 43.58 -6.23 5.64
CA THR A 145 42.87 -6.29 6.92
C THR A 145 41.64 -5.40 6.82
N LEU A 146 40.46 -5.97 7.09
CA LEU A 146 39.17 -5.29 6.97
C LEU A 146 38.65 -4.83 8.34
N THR A 147 38.32 -3.55 8.43
CA THR A 147 37.42 -2.99 9.44
C THR A 147 36.16 -2.49 8.75
N VAL A 148 35.01 -2.99 9.18
CA VAL A 148 33.71 -2.58 8.63
C VAL A 148 33.25 -1.27 9.28
N ALA A 149 32.92 -0.27 8.48
CA ALA A 149 32.38 1.01 8.92
C ALA A 149 31.19 1.44 8.07
N VAL A 150 30.54 2.53 8.45
CA VAL A 150 29.46 3.16 7.70
C VAL A 150 29.63 4.67 7.61
N THR A 151 29.05 5.28 6.58
CA THR A 151 28.83 6.73 6.53
C THR A 151 27.57 7.10 7.33
N GLY A 152 27.74 7.83 8.43
CA GLY A 152 26.61 8.25 9.28
C GLY A 152 26.18 7.22 10.32
N SER A 153 24.90 6.82 10.31
CA SER A 153 24.29 6.02 11.38
C SER A 153 24.62 4.53 11.26
N PRO A 154 24.99 3.82 12.36
CA PRO A 154 25.34 2.39 12.35
C PRO A 154 24.32 1.45 11.68
N GLU A 155 23.02 1.79 11.75
CA GLU A 155 21.92 0.91 11.33
C GLU A 155 21.51 1.10 9.86
N THR A 156 21.75 2.28 9.28
CA THR A 156 21.21 2.67 7.96
C THR A 156 22.24 3.31 7.04
N GLY A 157 23.43 3.61 7.55
CA GLY A 157 24.52 4.18 6.76
C GLY A 157 25.03 3.19 5.71
N GLU A 158 25.54 3.75 4.62
CA GLU A 158 26.16 2.98 3.54
C GLU A 158 27.43 2.30 4.05
N LEU A 159 27.64 1.05 3.65
CA LEU A 159 28.81 0.28 4.06
C LEU A 159 30.08 0.87 3.45
N VAL A 160 31.13 0.91 4.28
CA VAL A 160 32.47 1.31 3.88
C VAL A 160 33.45 0.28 4.41
N PHE A 161 34.29 -0.23 3.52
CA PHE A 161 35.39 -1.10 3.90
C PHE A 161 36.61 -0.23 4.22
N LEU A 162 36.98 -0.16 5.50
CA LEU A 162 38.27 0.41 5.90
C LEU A 162 39.31 -0.70 5.78
N LEU A 163 40.21 -0.54 4.81
CA LEU A 163 41.14 -1.56 4.37
C LEU A 163 42.56 -1.14 4.70
N THR A 164 43.32 -2.01 5.36
CA THR A 164 44.76 -1.80 5.58
C THR A 164 45.54 -2.77 4.71
N GLY A 165 46.39 -2.23 3.83
CA GLY A 165 47.25 -3.03 2.97
C GLY A 165 48.53 -3.55 3.68
N PRO A 166 49.29 -4.45 3.05
CA PRO A 166 50.53 -5.01 3.60
C PRO A 166 51.61 -3.96 3.94
N GLU A 167 51.58 -2.82 3.26
CA GLU A 167 52.49 -1.69 3.49
C GLU A 167 52.07 -0.80 4.68
N GLY A 168 50.99 -1.14 5.39
CA GLY A 168 50.51 -0.42 6.57
C GLY A 168 49.71 0.85 6.26
N ARG A 169 49.36 1.09 4.99
CA ARG A 169 48.50 2.21 4.57
C ARG A 169 47.03 1.84 4.66
N ALA A 170 46.22 2.79 5.11
CA ALA A 170 44.78 2.65 5.26
C ALA A 170 44.03 3.29 4.08
N TYR A 171 42.97 2.63 3.64
CA TYR A 171 42.12 3.03 2.53
C TYR A 171 40.65 2.94 2.94
N ALA A 172 39.81 3.82 2.39
CA ALA A 172 38.36 3.71 2.44
C ALA A 172 37.87 3.18 1.09
N GLY A 173 37.22 2.02 1.12
CA GLY A 173 36.56 1.42 -0.02
C GLY A 173 35.06 1.64 0.05
N THR A 174 34.53 2.41 -0.91
CA THR A 174 33.11 2.63 -1.13
C THR A 174 32.68 2.02 -2.47
N GLU A 175 31.39 2.09 -2.82
CA GLU A 175 30.93 1.68 -4.16
C GLU A 175 31.54 2.53 -5.29
N GLU A 176 32.02 3.74 -4.98
CA GLU A 176 32.68 4.64 -5.92
C GLU A 176 34.15 4.27 -6.16
N GLY A 177 34.75 3.50 -5.25
CA GLY A 177 36.09 2.94 -5.39
C GLY A 177 36.96 3.07 -4.13
N LEU A 178 38.27 2.94 -4.32
CA LEU A 178 39.27 2.93 -3.25
C LEU A 178 39.94 4.31 -3.11
N THR A 179 39.82 4.93 -1.93
CA THR A 179 40.44 6.22 -1.61
C THR A 179 41.41 6.09 -0.44
N GLU A 180 42.59 6.71 -0.51
CA GLU A 180 43.57 6.69 0.59
C GLU A 180 43.10 7.54 1.78
N LEU A 181 43.28 7.05 3.01
CA LEU A 181 42.88 7.74 4.24
C LEU A 181 44.06 8.44 4.90
N ASP A 182 44.16 9.75 4.70
CA ASP A 182 45.11 10.58 5.43
C ASP A 182 44.65 10.81 6.87
N GLY A 183 45.31 10.15 7.84
CA GLY A 183 45.09 10.37 9.28
C GLY A 183 44.25 9.33 10.01
N ALA A 184 44.11 8.10 9.47
CA ALA A 184 43.50 6.99 10.20
C ALA A 184 44.45 6.40 11.27
N THR A 185 43.91 6.06 12.44
CA THR A 185 44.67 5.36 13.48
C THR A 185 44.56 3.86 13.26
N VAL A 186 45.68 3.20 12.92
CA VAL A 186 45.75 1.76 12.68
C VAL A 186 46.35 1.06 13.90
N GLU A 187 45.69 0.03 14.40
CA GLU A 187 46.17 -0.81 15.48
C GLU A 187 47.34 -1.71 15.02
N PRO A 188 48.15 -2.24 15.96
CA PRO A 188 49.16 -3.26 15.64
C PRO A 188 48.59 -4.53 14.98
N SER A 189 47.28 -4.76 15.12
CA SER A 189 46.52 -5.84 14.48
C SER A 189 46.26 -5.60 12.98
N GLY A 190 46.58 -4.40 12.46
CA GLY A 190 46.24 -3.95 11.11
C GLY A 190 44.84 -3.37 11.00
N LYS A 191 44.02 -3.40 12.05
CA LYS A 191 42.66 -2.83 12.03
C LYS A 191 42.68 -1.32 12.20
N VAL A 192 41.82 -0.64 11.44
CA VAL A 192 41.57 0.79 11.65
C VAL A 192 40.72 0.96 12.91
N ALA A 193 41.25 1.68 13.92
CA ALA A 193 40.56 1.98 15.18
C ALA A 193 39.79 3.30 15.14
N GLU A 194 40.24 4.25 14.33
CA GLU A 194 39.58 5.54 14.16
C GLU A 194 39.84 6.11 12.77
N ALA A 195 38.77 6.56 12.10
CA ALA A 195 38.83 7.23 10.80
C ALA A 195 37.84 8.40 10.79
N PHE A 196 38.31 9.59 10.43
CA PHE A 196 37.48 10.79 10.42
C PHE A 196 36.38 10.67 9.35
N GLY A 197 35.12 10.89 9.76
CA GLY A 197 33.96 10.83 8.86
C GLY A 197 33.30 9.45 8.74
N TYR A 198 33.85 8.40 9.38
CA TYR A 198 33.32 7.04 9.32
C TYR A 198 33.00 6.51 10.72
N THR A 199 31.88 5.79 10.84
CA THR A 199 31.47 5.15 12.09
C THR A 199 31.79 3.66 12.02
N ILE A 200 32.75 3.19 12.82
CA ILE A 200 33.15 1.78 12.86
C ILE A 200 32.06 0.94 13.54
N LEU A 201 31.70 -0.19 12.92
CA LEU A 201 30.67 -1.10 13.43
C LEU A 201 31.26 -2.09 14.45
N SER A 202 30.50 -2.33 15.52
CA SER A 202 30.83 -3.38 16.49
C SER A 202 30.57 -4.78 15.91
N PRO A 203 31.20 -5.86 16.42
CA PRO A 203 31.02 -7.21 15.89
C PRO A 203 29.56 -7.68 15.83
N THR A 204 28.72 -7.26 16.77
CA THR A 204 27.29 -7.58 16.77
C THR A 204 26.54 -6.87 15.64
N GLN A 205 26.91 -5.63 15.32
CA GLN A 205 26.33 -4.86 14.21
C GLN A 205 26.80 -5.38 12.86
N VAL A 206 28.07 -5.79 12.75
CA VAL A 206 28.63 -6.43 11.56
C VAL A 206 27.90 -7.75 11.28
N ASN A 207 27.69 -8.59 12.31
CA ASN A 207 26.94 -9.84 12.16
C ASN A 207 25.47 -9.60 11.76
N ALA A 208 24.84 -8.53 12.23
CA ALA A 208 23.47 -8.20 11.84
C ALA A 208 23.34 -7.78 10.36
N ARG A 209 24.44 -7.42 9.70
CA ARG A 209 24.52 -7.01 8.29
C ARG A 209 25.36 -7.98 7.45
N SER A 210 25.50 -9.24 7.87
CA SER A 210 26.38 -10.23 7.22
C SER A 210 26.07 -10.43 5.73
N ASP A 211 24.79 -10.41 5.36
CA ASP A 211 24.35 -10.67 3.99
C ASP A 211 24.73 -9.51 3.08
N GLU A 212 24.57 -8.29 3.58
CA GLU A 212 24.98 -7.06 2.88
C GLU A 212 26.50 -6.98 2.74
N LEU A 213 27.26 -7.41 3.75
CA LEU A 213 28.73 -7.45 3.73
C LEU A 213 29.30 -8.49 2.75
N GLN A 214 28.62 -9.62 2.57
CA GLN A 214 29.00 -10.61 1.56
C GLN A 214 28.70 -10.14 0.14
N ALA A 215 27.67 -9.30 -0.01
CA ALA A 215 27.26 -8.70 -1.26
C ALA A 215 28.10 -7.48 -1.67
N PHE A 216 28.62 -6.75 -0.68
CA PHE A 216 29.40 -5.54 -0.89
C PHE A 216 30.78 -5.85 -1.50
N ALA A 217 31.13 -5.09 -2.53
CA ALA A 217 32.44 -5.14 -3.18
C ALA A 217 32.90 -3.72 -3.50
N VAL A 218 34.20 -3.48 -3.35
CA VAL A 218 34.82 -2.18 -3.64
C VAL A 218 35.54 -2.25 -4.98
N PRO A 219 35.19 -1.43 -5.99
CA PRO A 219 35.89 -1.43 -7.27
C PRO A 219 37.29 -0.80 -7.13
N THR A 220 38.33 -1.46 -7.65
CA THR A 220 39.72 -0.94 -7.63
C THR A 220 40.28 -0.60 -9.01
N GLY A 221 39.60 -0.99 -10.09
CA GLY A 221 40.05 -0.76 -11.47
C GLY A 221 39.36 -1.67 -12.47
N SER A 222 39.87 -1.69 -13.71
CA SER A 222 39.30 -2.44 -14.86
C SER A 222 39.21 -3.95 -14.61
N GLY A 223 38.10 -4.39 -14.02
CA GLY A 223 37.81 -5.80 -13.71
C GLY A 223 38.40 -6.32 -12.39
N THR A 224 38.88 -5.44 -11.51
CA THR A 224 39.40 -5.80 -10.18
C THR A 224 38.53 -5.19 -9.09
N GLY A 225 38.30 -5.95 -8.03
CA GLY A 225 37.52 -5.49 -6.89
C GLY A 225 37.94 -6.17 -5.60
N ILE A 226 37.73 -5.48 -4.48
CA ILE A 226 38.02 -6.00 -3.15
C ILE A 226 36.73 -6.53 -2.53
N ARG A 227 36.77 -7.79 -2.07
CA ARG A 227 35.65 -8.44 -1.36
C ARG A 227 36.07 -8.91 0.01
N SER A 228 35.11 -8.95 0.93
CA SER A 228 35.32 -9.51 2.26
C SER A 228 35.52 -11.03 2.16
N SER A 229 36.51 -11.54 2.88
CA SER A 229 36.69 -12.96 3.18
C SER A 229 36.58 -13.11 4.69
N GLY A 230 35.38 -13.42 5.18
CA GLY A 230 35.07 -13.35 6.61
C GLY A 230 34.88 -11.92 7.12
N LEU A 231 35.01 -11.72 8.44
CA LEU A 231 34.64 -10.45 9.11
C LEU A 231 35.81 -9.49 9.33
N SER A 232 37.04 -9.92 9.06
CA SER A 232 38.27 -9.17 9.40
C SER A 232 39.30 -9.14 8.29
N THR A 233 39.02 -9.79 7.18
CA THR A 233 39.93 -9.91 6.04
C THR A 233 39.15 -9.62 4.77
N ALA A 234 39.82 -9.02 3.80
CA ALA A 234 39.32 -8.80 2.46
C ALA A 234 40.45 -9.16 1.47
N PHE A 235 40.10 -9.51 0.25
CA PHE A 235 41.07 -9.81 -0.79
C PHE A 235 40.73 -9.00 -2.03
N GLU A 236 41.75 -8.54 -2.74
CA GLU A 236 41.60 -8.02 -4.09
C GLU A 236 41.57 -9.19 -5.06
N GLY A 237 40.43 -9.37 -5.73
CA GLY A 237 40.26 -10.40 -6.75
C GLY A 237 40.00 -9.81 -8.12
N THR A 238 40.08 -10.68 -9.13
CA THR A 238 39.62 -10.37 -10.48
C THR A 238 38.18 -10.86 -10.65
N ALA A 239 37.37 -10.06 -11.32
CA ALA A 239 36.03 -10.47 -11.72
C ALA A 239 36.15 -11.72 -12.61
N THR A 240 35.53 -12.82 -12.19
CA THR A 240 35.46 -14.03 -13.04
C THR A 240 34.49 -13.82 -14.19
N ARG A 241 33.60 -12.83 -14.10
CA ARG A 241 32.73 -12.42 -15.20
C ARG A 241 33.15 -11.04 -15.66
N ALA A 242 33.35 -10.90 -16.96
CA ALA A 242 33.71 -9.62 -17.57
C ALA A 242 32.74 -9.28 -18.70
N TYR A 243 32.26 -8.04 -18.71
CA TYR A 243 31.45 -7.51 -19.78
C TYR A 243 32.30 -7.08 -20.97
N ASP A 244 31.88 -7.46 -22.17
CA ASP A 244 32.47 -7.04 -23.43
C ASP A 244 31.43 -6.24 -24.24
N ALA A 245 31.74 -4.96 -24.45
CA ALA A 245 30.89 -4.03 -25.19
C ALA A 245 30.78 -4.34 -26.69
N GLY A 246 31.70 -5.11 -27.27
CA GLY A 246 31.70 -5.48 -28.68
C GLY A 246 30.63 -6.52 -29.03
N CYS A 247 30.40 -7.48 -28.14
CA CYS A 247 29.37 -8.53 -28.27
C CYS A 247 28.10 -8.24 -27.46
N ASP A 248 28.09 -7.20 -26.62
CA ASP A 248 27.06 -6.94 -25.61
C ASP A 248 26.81 -8.20 -24.75
N CYS A 249 27.89 -8.78 -24.23
CA CYS A 249 27.87 -10.07 -23.57
C CYS A 249 28.78 -10.11 -22.33
N ILE A 250 28.46 -10.99 -21.39
CA ILE A 250 29.27 -11.26 -20.20
C ILE A 250 29.84 -12.66 -20.33
N THR A 251 31.17 -12.78 -20.24
CA THR A 251 31.85 -14.08 -20.31
C THR A 251 32.31 -14.49 -18.92
N ASP A 252 31.96 -15.70 -18.50
CA ASP A 252 32.41 -16.31 -17.26
C ASP A 252 33.73 -17.06 -17.50
N ALA A 253 34.84 -16.55 -16.96
CA ALA A 253 36.18 -17.10 -17.12
C ALA A 253 36.38 -18.45 -16.41
N GLY A 254 35.53 -18.80 -15.45
CA GLY A 254 35.60 -20.08 -14.73
C GLY A 254 34.93 -21.21 -15.50
N THR A 255 33.78 -20.93 -16.12
CA THR A 255 32.95 -21.93 -16.83
C THR A 255 33.09 -21.87 -18.35
N GLY A 256 33.55 -20.73 -18.90
CA GLY A 256 33.61 -20.46 -20.33
C GLY A 256 32.27 -20.08 -20.96
N ILE A 257 31.20 -19.97 -20.16
CA ILE A 257 29.84 -19.65 -20.66
C ILE A 257 29.76 -18.16 -21.00
N VAL A 258 29.16 -17.86 -22.15
CA VAL A 258 28.91 -16.50 -22.63
C VAL A 258 27.43 -16.20 -22.50
N TYR A 259 27.10 -15.11 -21.81
CA TYR A 259 25.74 -14.63 -21.64
C TYR A 259 25.51 -13.38 -22.49
N HIS A 260 24.59 -13.43 -23.43
CA HIS A 260 24.23 -12.30 -24.30
C HIS A 260 23.13 -11.44 -23.71
N ALA A 261 23.23 -10.11 -23.89
CA ALA A 261 22.20 -9.20 -23.44
C ALA A 261 20.91 -9.34 -24.26
N ASP A 262 19.81 -9.59 -23.58
CA ASP A 262 18.46 -9.46 -24.12
C ASP A 262 17.84 -8.14 -23.62
N ASN A 263 17.86 -7.12 -24.48
CA ASN A 263 17.32 -5.80 -24.19
C ASN A 263 15.78 -5.76 -24.15
N GLU A 264 15.08 -6.78 -24.65
CA GLU A 264 13.61 -6.88 -24.55
C GLU A 264 13.18 -7.42 -23.18
N ARG A 265 13.94 -8.35 -22.61
CA ARG A 265 13.66 -8.96 -21.30
C ARG A 265 14.40 -8.27 -20.15
N GLY A 266 15.47 -7.55 -20.45
CA GLY A 266 16.28 -6.82 -19.49
C GLY A 266 17.27 -7.69 -18.72
N ALA A 267 17.81 -8.75 -19.32
CA ALA A 267 18.75 -9.64 -18.64
C ALA A 267 19.75 -10.27 -19.61
N PHE A 268 20.82 -10.84 -19.07
CA PHE A 268 21.79 -11.63 -19.83
C PHE A 268 21.38 -13.12 -19.82
N TYR A 269 21.38 -13.76 -20.98
CA TYR A 269 21.01 -15.18 -21.18
C TYR A 269 22.13 -15.95 -21.87
N ASP A 270 22.35 -17.20 -21.49
CA ASP A 270 23.22 -18.12 -22.23
C ASP A 270 22.48 -18.78 -23.43
N GLU A 271 23.16 -19.67 -24.14
CA GLU A 271 22.58 -20.42 -25.26
C GLU A 271 21.46 -21.40 -24.83
N ASP A 272 21.48 -21.87 -23.58
CA ASP A 272 20.49 -22.79 -23.01
C ASP A 272 19.25 -22.05 -22.48
N GLY A 273 19.29 -20.71 -22.43
CA GLY A 273 18.23 -19.85 -21.95
C GLY A 273 18.24 -19.63 -20.43
N GLU A 274 19.32 -20.01 -19.74
CA GLU A 274 19.53 -19.64 -18.34
C GLU A 274 19.95 -18.17 -18.24
N ARG A 275 19.35 -17.46 -17.28
CA ARG A 275 19.60 -16.03 -17.08
C ARG A 275 20.52 -15.78 -15.90
N LEU A 276 21.29 -14.70 -15.99
CA LEU A 276 21.93 -14.12 -14.81
C LEU A 276 20.87 -13.58 -13.84
N ALA A 277 21.18 -13.68 -12.54
CA ALA A 277 20.26 -13.27 -11.48
C ALA A 277 19.93 -11.77 -11.54
N GLN A 278 20.96 -10.97 -11.80
CA GLN A 278 20.89 -9.52 -11.97
C GLN A 278 20.63 -9.16 -13.45
N GLY A 279 19.80 -8.15 -13.64
CA GLY A 279 19.35 -7.59 -14.90
C GLY A 279 18.91 -6.14 -14.68
N TRP A 280 18.31 -5.53 -15.71
CA TRP A 280 17.93 -4.13 -15.72
C TRP A 280 16.44 -3.96 -16.02
N GLN A 281 15.92 -2.80 -15.60
CA GLN A 281 14.52 -2.49 -15.78
C GLN A 281 14.23 -2.17 -17.25
N VAL A 282 13.25 -2.88 -17.82
CA VAL A 282 12.73 -2.64 -19.17
C VAL A 282 11.20 -2.60 -19.17
N GLY A 283 10.63 -1.95 -20.18
CA GLY A 283 9.19 -1.95 -20.43
C GLY A 283 8.76 -3.25 -21.10
N VAL A 284 7.92 -4.02 -20.42
CA VAL A 284 7.37 -5.30 -20.91
C VAL A 284 5.93 -5.17 -21.45
N GLY A 285 5.44 -3.93 -21.57
CA GLY A 285 4.10 -3.64 -22.09
C GLY A 285 3.00 -4.38 -21.31
N PHE A 286 2.23 -5.23 -21.99
CA PHE A 286 1.11 -5.96 -21.41
C PHE A 286 1.43 -7.40 -20.98
N ASP A 287 2.70 -7.83 -21.03
CA ASP A 287 3.08 -9.22 -20.75
C ASP A 287 2.70 -9.66 -19.34
N ASN A 288 2.87 -8.78 -18.35
CA ASN A 288 2.46 -9.05 -16.97
C ASN A 288 0.95 -9.36 -16.89
N PHE A 289 0.12 -8.67 -17.66
CA PHE A 289 -1.32 -8.90 -17.72
C PHE A 289 -1.67 -10.19 -18.48
N ALA A 290 -0.97 -10.46 -19.59
CA ALA A 290 -1.17 -11.66 -20.39
C ALA A 290 -0.87 -12.95 -19.60
N ARG A 291 0.14 -12.93 -18.72
CA ARG A 291 0.48 -14.06 -17.84
C ARG A 291 -0.70 -14.51 -16.97
N PHE A 292 -1.50 -13.60 -16.43
CA PHE A 292 -2.68 -13.99 -15.61
C PHE A 292 -3.82 -14.61 -16.41
N LEU A 293 -3.96 -14.22 -17.68
CA LEU A 293 -5.09 -14.63 -18.50
C LEU A 293 -4.78 -15.89 -19.31
N PHE A 294 -3.53 -16.07 -19.71
CA PHE A 294 -3.13 -17.08 -20.68
C PHE A 294 -2.13 -18.11 -20.15
N ASN A 295 -1.43 -17.85 -19.04
CA ASN A 295 -0.57 -18.87 -18.45
C ASN A 295 -1.44 -19.85 -17.64
N PRO A 296 -1.48 -21.15 -17.98
CA PRO A 296 -2.42 -22.10 -17.37
C PRO A 296 -2.23 -22.24 -15.86
N THR A 297 -1.00 -22.14 -15.37
CA THR A 297 -0.67 -22.24 -13.94
C THR A 297 -1.19 -21.03 -13.18
N PHE A 298 -0.90 -19.81 -13.66
CA PHE A 298 -1.30 -18.58 -12.97
C PHE A 298 -2.80 -18.27 -13.13
N ALA A 299 -3.38 -18.57 -14.29
CA ALA A 299 -4.79 -18.32 -14.57
C ALA A 299 -5.69 -19.16 -13.66
N SER A 300 -5.38 -20.44 -13.47
CA SER A 300 -6.16 -21.33 -12.59
C SER A 300 -6.21 -20.80 -11.15
N SER A 301 -5.06 -20.45 -10.57
CA SER A 301 -4.97 -19.86 -9.23
C SER A 301 -5.69 -18.51 -9.16
N PHE A 302 -5.50 -17.63 -10.16
CA PHE A 302 -6.15 -16.32 -10.22
C PHE A 302 -7.68 -16.43 -10.21
N PHE A 303 -8.27 -17.27 -11.07
CA PHE A 303 -9.73 -17.42 -11.14
C PHE A 303 -10.30 -18.08 -9.89
N SER A 304 -9.61 -19.07 -9.33
CA SER A 304 -10.00 -19.70 -8.06
C SER A 304 -10.03 -18.67 -6.91
N ILE A 305 -8.96 -17.88 -6.78
CA ILE A 305 -8.88 -16.79 -5.81
C ILE A 305 -9.96 -15.73 -6.08
N LEU A 306 -10.20 -15.33 -7.33
CA LEU A 306 -11.20 -14.33 -7.68
C LEU A 306 -12.62 -14.76 -7.27
N VAL A 307 -12.98 -16.01 -7.53
CA VAL A 307 -14.29 -16.56 -7.14
C VAL A 307 -14.45 -16.56 -5.63
N TRP A 308 -13.43 -17.04 -4.90
CA TRP A 308 -13.43 -16.99 -3.44
C TRP A 308 -13.48 -15.54 -2.92
N ASN A 309 -12.71 -14.62 -3.50
CA ASN A 309 -12.66 -13.22 -3.06
C ASN A 309 -14.02 -12.52 -3.23
N ILE A 310 -14.71 -12.74 -4.35
CA ILE A 310 -16.08 -12.24 -4.55
C ILE A 310 -17.03 -12.86 -3.53
N ALA A 311 -16.97 -14.18 -3.32
CA ALA A 311 -17.82 -14.89 -2.37
C ALA A 311 -17.58 -14.40 -0.93
N PHE A 312 -16.32 -14.21 -0.54
CA PHE A 312 -15.89 -13.66 0.73
C PHE A 312 -16.42 -12.25 0.94
N ALA A 313 -16.14 -11.33 0.01
CA ALA A 313 -16.57 -9.94 0.10
C ALA A 313 -18.10 -9.81 0.16
N ALA A 314 -18.82 -10.60 -0.64
CA ALA A 314 -20.28 -10.62 -0.64
C ALA A 314 -20.83 -11.20 0.68
N SER A 315 -20.29 -12.32 1.15
CA SER A 315 -20.74 -12.99 2.38
C SER A 315 -20.52 -12.13 3.60
N VAL A 316 -19.32 -11.56 3.77
CA VAL A 316 -19.01 -10.67 4.90
C VAL A 316 -19.90 -9.44 4.85
N THR A 317 -20.00 -8.76 3.71
CA THR A 317 -20.84 -7.55 3.58
C THR A 317 -22.31 -7.85 3.89
N PHE A 318 -22.85 -8.95 3.38
CA PHE A 318 -24.21 -9.38 3.63
C PHE A 318 -24.46 -9.71 5.10
N LEU A 319 -23.61 -10.52 5.72
CA LEU A 319 -23.77 -10.94 7.10
C LEU A 319 -23.60 -9.76 8.07
N VAL A 320 -22.62 -8.90 7.85
CA VAL A 320 -22.43 -7.65 8.60
C VAL A 320 -23.66 -6.74 8.48
N PHE A 321 -24.23 -6.60 7.28
CA PHE A 321 -25.49 -5.89 7.05
C PHE A 321 -26.66 -6.48 7.84
N VAL A 322 -26.89 -7.79 7.71
CA VAL A 322 -28.01 -8.46 8.36
C VAL A 322 -27.90 -8.35 9.88
N VAL A 323 -26.74 -8.66 10.45
CA VAL A 323 -26.52 -8.61 11.91
C VAL A 323 -26.60 -7.17 12.41
N GLY A 324 -25.92 -6.24 11.75
CA GLY A 324 -25.92 -4.82 12.13
C GLY A 324 -27.33 -4.21 12.07
N LEU A 325 -28.09 -4.49 11.01
CA LEU A 325 -29.47 -4.03 10.85
C LEU A 325 -30.41 -4.67 11.88
N ALA A 326 -30.29 -5.98 12.13
CA ALA A 326 -31.12 -6.67 13.10
C ALA A 326 -30.94 -6.07 14.51
N ILE A 327 -29.70 -5.81 14.91
CA ILE A 327 -29.38 -5.14 16.19
C ILE A 327 -29.90 -3.70 16.17
N ALA A 328 -29.73 -2.97 15.06
CA ALA A 328 -30.20 -1.59 14.92
C ALA A 328 -31.71 -1.49 15.10
N LEU A 329 -32.50 -2.35 14.45
CA LEU A 329 -33.95 -2.42 14.58
C LEU A 329 -34.36 -2.76 16.02
N THR A 330 -33.70 -3.75 16.63
CA THR A 330 -33.98 -4.16 18.02
C THR A 330 -33.73 -3.03 19.01
N LEU A 331 -32.61 -2.31 18.87
CA LEU A 331 -32.26 -1.16 19.70
C LEU A 331 -32.95 0.14 19.26
N HIS A 332 -33.75 0.15 18.19
CA HIS A 332 -34.56 1.30 17.78
C HIS A 332 -35.90 1.40 18.54
N VAL A 333 -36.32 0.31 19.20
CA VAL A 333 -37.63 0.24 19.89
C VAL A 333 -37.71 1.24 21.06
N PRO A 334 -38.72 2.14 21.10
CA PRO A 334 -38.81 3.21 22.10
C PRO A 334 -38.91 2.74 23.57
N ARG A 335 -39.38 1.51 23.81
CA ARG A 335 -39.66 0.98 25.16
C ARG A 335 -38.50 0.19 25.78
N LEU A 336 -37.33 0.13 25.15
CA LEU A 336 -36.20 -0.65 25.64
C LEU A 336 -35.50 0.06 26.81
N ARG A 337 -35.55 -0.54 28.02
CA ARG A 337 -34.79 -0.09 29.20
C ARG A 337 -33.29 -0.39 29.01
N GLY A 338 -32.41 0.48 29.50
CA GLY A 338 -30.95 0.25 29.43
C GLY A 338 -30.33 0.44 28.04
N ARG A 339 -31.02 1.10 27.10
CA ARG A 339 -30.59 1.30 25.70
C ARG A 339 -29.16 1.82 25.55
N VAL A 340 -28.72 2.72 26.43
CA VAL A 340 -27.35 3.28 26.40
C VAL A 340 -26.30 2.20 26.66
N VAL A 341 -26.53 1.34 27.65
CA VAL A 341 -25.61 0.25 28.00
C VAL A 341 -25.50 -0.76 26.86
N TYR A 342 -26.63 -1.18 26.29
CA TYR A 342 -26.63 -2.10 25.15
C TYR A 342 -25.89 -1.52 23.94
N ARG A 343 -26.05 -0.23 23.65
CA ARG A 343 -25.31 0.44 22.57
C ARG A 343 -23.80 0.45 22.79
N ILE A 344 -23.37 0.71 24.02
CA ILE A 344 -21.93 0.69 24.38
C ILE A 344 -21.36 -0.71 24.18
N LEU A 345 -22.03 -1.75 24.68
CA LEU A 345 -21.57 -3.13 24.56
C LEU A 345 -21.49 -3.60 23.10
N VAL A 346 -22.48 -3.24 22.28
CA VAL A 346 -22.54 -3.59 20.85
C VAL A 346 -21.41 -2.92 20.04
N VAL A 347 -21.01 -1.70 20.42
CA VAL A 347 -19.97 -0.94 19.71
C VAL A 347 -18.56 -1.31 20.15
N LEU A 348 -18.41 -1.93 21.32
CA LEU A 348 -17.12 -2.28 21.93
C LEU A 348 -16.16 -3.03 20.98
N PRO A 349 -16.58 -4.04 20.20
CA PRO A 349 -15.69 -4.74 19.26
C PRO A 349 -15.00 -3.82 18.25
N TYR A 350 -15.69 -2.78 17.79
CA TYR A 350 -15.17 -1.84 16.80
C TYR A 350 -14.26 -0.75 17.41
N ALA A 351 -14.33 -0.56 18.73
CA ALA A 351 -13.43 0.36 19.43
C ALA A 351 -12.03 -0.24 19.65
N MET A 352 -11.89 -1.57 19.53
CA MET A 352 -10.62 -2.28 19.69
C MET A 352 -9.77 -2.22 18.42
N SER A 353 -8.44 -2.35 18.58
CA SER A 353 -7.53 -2.45 17.43
C SER A 353 -7.83 -3.70 16.61
N SER A 354 -8.12 -3.54 15.32
CA SER A 354 -8.45 -4.65 14.42
C SER A 354 -7.30 -5.65 14.28
N LEU A 355 -6.05 -5.18 14.24
CA LEU A 355 -4.86 -6.05 14.17
C LEU A 355 -4.79 -7.00 15.35
N ALA A 356 -4.91 -6.46 16.58
CA ALA A 356 -4.87 -7.25 17.80
C ALA A 356 -6.05 -8.23 17.87
N MET A 357 -7.24 -7.80 17.42
CA MET A 357 -8.40 -8.66 17.39
C MET A 357 -8.23 -9.83 16.41
N PHE A 358 -7.73 -9.61 15.20
CA PHE A 358 -7.51 -10.72 14.25
C PHE A 358 -6.51 -11.76 14.78
N LEU A 359 -5.44 -11.34 15.45
CA LEU A 359 -4.50 -12.26 16.10
C LEU A 359 -5.15 -13.03 17.25
N LEU A 360 -5.97 -12.37 18.07
CA LEU A 360 -6.72 -13.04 19.13
C LEU A 360 -7.71 -14.06 18.56
N TRP A 361 -8.40 -13.71 17.47
CA TRP A 361 -9.30 -14.63 16.78
C TRP A 361 -8.56 -15.85 16.22
N ARG A 362 -7.38 -15.67 15.63
CA ARG A 362 -6.50 -16.77 15.21
C ARG A 362 -6.22 -17.73 16.37
N ASP A 363 -5.83 -17.18 17.52
CA ASP A 363 -5.49 -18.00 18.70
C ASP A 363 -6.74 -18.69 19.26
N MET A 364 -7.92 -18.08 19.18
CA MET A 364 -9.20 -18.70 19.55
C MET A 364 -9.59 -19.87 18.63
N PHE A 365 -9.19 -19.83 17.36
CA PHE A 365 -9.40 -20.91 16.38
C PHE A 365 -8.35 -22.03 16.46
N ASN A 366 -7.33 -21.89 17.31
CA ASN A 366 -6.30 -22.92 17.44
C ASN A 366 -6.89 -24.30 17.81
N THR A 367 -6.37 -25.36 17.23
CA THR A 367 -6.91 -26.72 17.38
C THR A 367 -6.68 -27.28 18.79
N ASP A 368 -5.50 -27.03 19.36
CA ASP A 368 -5.05 -27.60 20.64
C ASP A 368 -5.51 -26.78 21.86
N PHE A 369 -5.44 -25.46 21.75
CA PHE A 369 -5.74 -24.53 22.83
C PHE A 369 -6.80 -23.48 22.46
N GLY A 370 -7.47 -23.57 21.32
CA GLY A 370 -8.49 -22.60 20.94
C GLY A 370 -9.68 -22.58 21.90
N LEU A 371 -10.24 -21.39 22.12
CA LEU A 371 -11.43 -21.23 22.94
C LEU A 371 -12.67 -21.86 22.26
N PHE A 372 -12.76 -21.80 20.93
CA PHE A 372 -13.93 -22.30 20.20
C PHE A 372 -14.10 -23.81 20.37
N ASN A 373 -13.05 -24.60 20.13
CA ASN A 373 -13.08 -26.05 20.32
C ASN A 373 -13.39 -26.43 21.78
N ARG A 374 -12.74 -25.76 22.75
CA ARG A 374 -12.94 -26.02 24.18
C ARG A 374 -14.35 -25.71 24.68
N VAL A 375 -14.95 -24.60 24.24
CA VAL A 375 -16.29 -24.17 24.70
C VAL A 375 -17.40 -24.92 23.98
N LEU A 376 -17.25 -25.18 22.67
CA LEU A 376 -18.27 -25.85 21.88
C LEU A 376 -18.16 -27.39 21.94
N GLY A 377 -17.10 -27.93 22.53
CA GLY A 377 -16.82 -29.38 22.55
C GLY A 377 -16.56 -29.95 21.16
N LEU A 378 -15.92 -29.15 20.29
CA LEU A 378 -15.61 -29.49 18.91
C LEU A 378 -14.13 -29.87 18.78
N GLU A 379 -13.81 -30.78 17.87
CA GLU A 379 -12.44 -31.14 17.49
C GLU A 379 -12.20 -30.75 16.01
N VAL A 380 -12.54 -29.51 15.66
CA VAL A 380 -12.42 -29.01 14.30
C VAL A 380 -11.06 -28.33 14.13
N ASP A 381 -10.33 -28.74 13.10
CA ASP A 381 -9.16 -28.00 12.63
C ASP A 381 -9.62 -26.78 11.83
N TRP A 382 -9.83 -25.68 12.54
CA TRP A 382 -10.37 -24.44 11.97
C TRP A 382 -9.45 -23.79 10.94
N LEU A 383 -8.15 -24.05 10.99
CA LEU A 383 -7.16 -23.39 10.12
C LEU A 383 -6.50 -24.36 9.13
N GLY A 384 -6.57 -25.67 9.37
CA GLY A 384 -5.98 -26.69 8.48
C GLY A 384 -6.87 -27.15 7.33
N ASP A 385 -8.20 -27.08 7.45
CA ASP A 385 -9.12 -27.39 6.33
C ASP A 385 -9.58 -26.13 5.57
N ALA A 386 -9.78 -26.26 4.26
CA ALA A 386 -10.13 -25.14 3.39
C ALA A 386 -11.48 -24.50 3.77
N TRP A 387 -12.51 -25.29 4.07
CA TRP A 387 -13.84 -24.76 4.37
C TRP A 387 -13.93 -24.23 5.79
N SER A 388 -13.27 -24.88 6.74
CA SER A 388 -13.19 -24.40 8.12
C SER A 388 -12.43 -23.07 8.21
N ALA A 389 -11.31 -22.93 7.49
CA ALA A 389 -10.53 -21.70 7.45
C ALA A 389 -11.31 -20.55 6.82
N ARG A 390 -12.03 -20.81 5.73
CA ARG A 390 -12.95 -19.85 5.10
C ARG A 390 -14.05 -19.39 6.06
N ALA A 391 -14.65 -20.31 6.80
CA ALA A 391 -15.66 -20.01 7.80
C ALA A 391 -15.08 -19.19 8.98
N ALA A 392 -13.89 -19.54 9.44
CA ALA A 392 -13.19 -18.85 10.53
C ALA A 392 -12.92 -17.37 10.18
N VAL A 393 -12.39 -17.10 8.97
CA VAL A 393 -12.13 -15.74 8.50
C VAL A 393 -13.45 -14.96 8.36
N ILE A 394 -14.51 -15.55 7.80
CA ILE A 394 -15.82 -14.88 7.68
C ILE A 394 -16.37 -14.55 9.07
N LEU A 395 -16.35 -15.50 10.02
CA LEU A 395 -16.89 -15.33 11.37
C LEU A 395 -16.20 -14.17 12.10
N ALA A 396 -14.86 -14.14 12.07
CA ALA A 396 -14.08 -13.06 12.67
C ALA A 396 -14.45 -11.72 12.02
N ASN A 397 -14.52 -11.64 10.69
CA ASN A 397 -14.86 -10.40 9.99
C ASN A 397 -16.27 -9.92 10.29
N VAL A 398 -17.25 -10.81 10.41
CA VAL A 398 -18.62 -10.44 10.79
C VAL A 398 -18.63 -9.87 12.20
N TRP A 399 -17.89 -10.47 13.14
CA TRP A 399 -17.81 -9.97 14.51
C TRP A 399 -17.15 -8.58 14.61
N LEU A 400 -16.08 -8.32 13.85
CA LEU A 400 -15.45 -7.00 13.82
C LEU A 400 -16.28 -5.97 13.03
N GLY A 401 -17.01 -6.40 12.00
CA GLY A 401 -17.70 -5.51 11.06
C GLY A 401 -19.13 -5.13 11.45
N TYR A 402 -19.87 -5.99 12.15
CA TYR A 402 -21.27 -5.71 12.51
C TYR A 402 -21.49 -4.41 13.29
N PRO A 403 -20.60 -3.94 14.19
CA PRO A 403 -20.86 -2.72 14.95
C PRO A 403 -20.81 -1.45 14.08
N TYR A 404 -19.92 -1.42 13.08
CA TYR A 404 -19.88 -0.36 12.09
C TYR A 404 -21.24 -0.25 11.38
N MET A 405 -21.75 -1.39 10.91
CA MET A 405 -23.01 -1.46 10.20
C MET A 405 -24.22 -1.17 11.08
N PHE A 406 -24.17 -1.56 12.35
CA PHE A 406 -25.14 -1.16 13.36
C PHE A 406 -25.21 0.36 13.53
N LEU A 407 -24.05 1.05 13.62
CA LEU A 407 -24.00 2.51 13.76
C LEU A 407 -24.57 3.20 12.53
N VAL A 408 -24.16 2.77 11.35
CA VAL A 408 -24.65 3.29 10.07
C VAL A 408 -26.16 3.07 9.93
N ALA A 409 -26.64 1.84 10.11
CA ALA A 409 -28.06 1.52 10.01
C ALA A 409 -28.89 2.29 11.05
N THR A 410 -28.36 2.51 12.25
CA THR A 410 -29.01 3.31 13.28
C THR A 410 -29.15 4.79 12.88
N GLY A 411 -28.15 5.36 12.19
CA GLY A 411 -28.22 6.71 11.64
C GLY A 411 -29.22 6.80 10.47
N ALA A 412 -29.15 5.85 9.54
CA ALA A 412 -30.06 5.79 8.40
C ALA A 412 -31.53 5.59 8.83
N LEU A 413 -31.79 4.74 9.83
CA LEU A 413 -33.13 4.57 10.42
C LEU A 413 -33.67 5.85 11.07
N GLN A 414 -32.81 6.74 11.57
CA GLN A 414 -33.25 8.02 12.15
C GLN A 414 -33.66 9.04 11.08
N ALA A 415 -33.16 8.90 9.85
CA ALA A 415 -33.54 9.76 8.73
C ALA A 415 -34.93 9.41 8.16
N VAL A 416 -35.43 8.18 8.40
CA VAL A 416 -36.76 7.76 7.93
C VAL A 416 -37.86 8.46 8.75
N PRO A 417 -38.76 9.25 8.13
CA PRO A 417 -39.84 9.91 8.84
C PRO A 417 -40.76 8.91 9.55
N ARG A 418 -41.01 9.11 10.85
CA ARG A 418 -41.84 8.20 11.67
C ARG A 418 -43.29 8.13 11.20
N GLU A 419 -43.78 9.20 10.59
CA GLU A 419 -45.15 9.34 10.08
C GLU A 419 -45.47 8.28 9.02
N LEU A 420 -44.49 7.88 8.20
CA LEU A 420 -44.68 6.84 7.17
C LEU A 420 -44.99 5.47 7.79
N GLY A 421 -44.35 5.16 8.92
CA GLY A 421 -44.63 3.93 9.66
C GLY A 421 -46.00 3.93 10.34
N GLN A 422 -46.45 5.11 10.82
CA GLN A 422 -47.77 5.28 11.42
C GLN A 422 -48.89 5.21 10.37
N ALA A 423 -48.70 5.85 9.22
CA ALA A 423 -49.61 5.77 8.08
C ALA A 423 -49.81 4.32 7.63
N ALA A 424 -48.73 3.55 7.48
CA ALA A 424 -48.81 2.13 7.14
C ALA A 424 -49.60 1.30 8.16
N GLN A 425 -49.49 1.61 9.46
CA GLN A 425 -50.28 0.94 10.50
C GLN A 425 -51.77 1.30 10.43
N ILE A 426 -52.10 2.54 10.07
CA ILE A 426 -53.49 2.98 9.84
C ILE A 426 -54.08 2.24 8.62
N ASP A 427 -53.28 2.00 7.59
CA ASP A 427 -53.65 1.21 6.40
C ASP A 427 -53.72 -0.32 6.66
N GLY A 428 -53.54 -0.77 7.90
CA GLY A 428 -53.65 -2.17 8.30
C GLY A 428 -52.39 -3.01 8.05
N ALA A 429 -51.25 -2.39 7.72
CA ALA A 429 -50.00 -3.12 7.54
C ALA A 429 -49.46 -3.63 8.89
N GLY A 430 -49.21 -4.94 8.98
CA GLY A 430 -48.53 -5.54 10.13
C GLY A 430 -47.05 -5.10 10.23
N PRO A 431 -46.36 -5.33 11.36
CA PRO A 431 -44.98 -4.87 11.58
C PRO A 431 -43.98 -5.34 10.51
N TRP A 432 -44.11 -6.59 10.05
CA TRP A 432 -43.27 -7.13 8.98
C TRP A 432 -43.58 -6.50 7.60
N GLN A 433 -44.85 -6.24 7.32
CA GLN A 433 -45.27 -5.58 6.07
C GLN A 433 -44.80 -4.12 6.06
N ALA A 434 -44.96 -3.39 7.16
CA ALA A 434 -44.44 -2.03 7.31
C ALA A 434 -42.91 -2.00 7.16
N PHE A 435 -42.19 -2.95 7.78
CA PHE A 435 -40.74 -3.05 7.60
C PHE A 435 -40.37 -3.33 6.13
N ARG A 436 -40.93 -4.37 5.51
CA ARG A 436 -40.54 -4.80 4.16
C ARG A 436 -40.97 -3.82 3.07
N ASN A 437 -42.11 -3.17 3.21
CA ASN A 437 -42.69 -2.32 2.16
C ASN A 437 -42.41 -0.82 2.36
N VAL A 438 -42.10 -0.37 3.58
CA VAL A 438 -41.86 1.05 3.88
C VAL A 438 -40.44 1.28 4.38
N THR A 439 -40.07 0.68 5.52
CA THR A 439 -38.78 0.99 6.17
C THR A 439 -37.58 0.50 5.37
N LEU A 440 -37.58 -0.76 4.94
CA LEU A 440 -36.45 -1.38 4.24
C LEU A 440 -36.18 -0.71 2.88
N PRO A 441 -37.17 -0.43 2.02
CA PRO A 441 -36.92 0.27 0.76
C PRO A 441 -36.31 1.66 0.95
N LEU A 442 -36.85 2.46 1.89
CA LEU A 442 -36.32 3.79 2.21
C LEU A 442 -34.91 3.71 2.81
N LEU A 443 -34.68 2.73 3.68
CA LEU A 443 -33.37 2.47 4.25
C LEU A 443 -32.35 2.09 3.17
N MET A 444 -32.73 1.26 2.20
CA MET A 444 -31.84 0.85 1.11
C MET A 444 -31.37 2.01 0.23
N VAL A 445 -32.13 3.10 0.12
CA VAL A 445 -31.66 4.32 -0.59
C VAL A 445 -30.39 4.88 0.06
N ALA A 446 -30.39 5.01 1.38
CA ALA A 446 -29.22 5.49 2.13
C ALA A 446 -28.13 4.43 2.31
N MET A 447 -28.52 3.15 2.44
CA MET A 447 -27.59 2.05 2.71
C MET A 447 -26.82 1.57 1.47
N THR A 448 -27.39 1.68 0.27
CA THR A 448 -26.77 1.08 -0.93
C THR A 448 -25.35 1.59 -1.19
N PRO A 449 -25.06 2.91 -1.20
CA PRO A 449 -23.69 3.39 -1.38
C PRO A 449 -22.73 2.84 -0.31
N ILE A 450 -23.21 2.71 0.93
CA ILE A 450 -22.42 2.21 2.06
C ILE A 450 -22.13 0.71 1.91
N LEU A 451 -23.10 -0.06 1.44
CA LEU A 451 -22.92 -1.48 1.14
C LEU A 451 -21.94 -1.71 -0.01
N VAL A 452 -21.98 -0.87 -1.05
CA VAL A 452 -20.99 -0.92 -2.14
C VAL A 452 -19.59 -0.62 -1.63
N SER A 453 -19.42 0.43 -0.82
CA SER A 453 -18.13 0.76 -0.21
C SER A 453 -17.65 -0.34 0.74
N THR A 454 -18.55 -0.96 1.50
CA THR A 454 -18.23 -2.08 2.41
C THR A 454 -17.80 -3.31 1.62
N PHE A 455 -18.45 -3.60 0.49
CA PHE A 455 -18.05 -4.67 -0.42
C PHE A 455 -16.65 -4.42 -0.99
N ALA A 456 -16.40 -3.21 -1.51
CA ALA A 456 -15.10 -2.83 -2.06
C ALA A 456 -13.96 -2.91 -1.01
N PHE A 457 -14.27 -2.54 0.24
CA PHE A 457 -13.37 -2.70 1.38
C PHE A 457 -13.08 -4.18 1.66
N ASN A 458 -14.12 -5.02 1.75
CA ASN A 458 -13.95 -6.45 2.03
C ASN A 458 -13.23 -7.21 0.91
N PHE A 459 -13.38 -6.79 -0.34
CA PHE A 459 -12.67 -7.35 -1.50
C PHE A 459 -11.14 -7.19 -1.39
N ASN A 460 -10.68 -6.18 -0.64
CA ASN A 460 -9.26 -5.86 -0.43
C ASN A 460 -8.86 -5.99 1.05
N ASN A 461 -9.58 -6.79 1.84
CA ASN A 461 -9.35 -6.88 3.27
C ASN A 461 -8.14 -7.79 3.58
N PHE A 462 -6.95 -7.24 3.32
CA PHE A 462 -5.66 -7.89 3.52
C PHE A 462 -5.50 -8.39 4.96
N ASN A 463 -5.77 -7.53 5.95
CA ASN A 463 -5.54 -7.84 7.36
C ASN A 463 -6.35 -9.05 7.84
N ALA A 464 -7.60 -9.18 7.40
CA ALA A 464 -8.47 -10.29 7.76
C ALA A 464 -7.86 -11.65 7.44
N VAL A 465 -7.33 -11.81 6.24
CA VAL A 465 -6.77 -13.09 5.78
C VAL A 465 -5.34 -13.25 6.27
N TRP A 466 -4.51 -12.21 6.12
CA TRP A 466 -3.09 -12.27 6.48
C TRP A 466 -2.87 -12.59 7.96
N LEU A 467 -3.64 -11.98 8.87
CA LEU A 467 -3.42 -12.14 10.30
C LEU A 467 -4.04 -13.41 10.89
N ILE A 468 -5.05 -13.98 10.25
CA ILE A 468 -5.71 -15.21 10.74
C ILE A 468 -5.06 -16.45 10.12
N THR A 469 -4.90 -16.48 8.79
CA THR A 469 -4.56 -17.70 8.04
C THR A 469 -3.30 -17.56 7.20
N GLN A 470 -2.80 -16.34 6.99
CA GLN A 470 -1.75 -16.04 6.01
C GLN A 470 -2.06 -16.61 4.61
N GLY A 471 -3.35 -16.70 4.26
CA GLY A 471 -3.83 -17.26 2.99
C GLY A 471 -4.06 -18.77 2.99
N GLY A 472 -3.59 -19.49 4.01
CA GLY A 472 -3.68 -20.95 4.10
C GLY A 472 -5.11 -21.50 4.27
N PRO A 473 -5.28 -22.83 4.27
CA PRO A 473 -4.25 -23.84 4.00
C PRO A 473 -3.78 -23.85 2.52
N PHE A 474 -2.56 -24.33 2.27
CA PHE A 474 -2.01 -24.46 0.91
C PHE A 474 -2.17 -25.89 0.42
N SER A 475 -2.73 -26.05 -0.78
CA SER A 475 -2.80 -27.36 -1.43
C SER A 475 -1.45 -27.73 -2.04
N PRO A 476 -1.03 -29.01 -2.04
CA PRO A 476 0.13 -29.47 -2.79
C PRO A 476 0.08 -29.12 -4.29
N GLU A 477 -1.14 -29.01 -4.84
CA GLU A 477 -1.36 -28.66 -6.25
C GLU A 477 -1.10 -27.17 -6.56
N SER A 478 -1.11 -26.30 -5.55
CA SER A 478 -0.95 -24.85 -5.70
C SER A 478 -0.25 -24.26 -4.46
N PRO A 479 1.08 -24.42 -4.33
CA PRO A 479 1.82 -23.98 -3.15
C PRO A 479 1.89 -22.45 -3.02
N THR A 480 1.59 -21.71 -4.08
CA THR A 480 1.66 -20.25 -4.12
C THR A 480 0.32 -19.55 -3.86
N ALA A 481 -0.79 -20.26 -3.96
CA ALA A 481 -2.13 -19.74 -3.72
C ALA A 481 -2.86 -20.60 -2.68
N GLY A 482 -3.13 -20.02 -1.53
CA GLY A 482 -3.82 -20.72 -0.46
C GLY A 482 -5.34 -20.64 -0.57
N ALA A 483 -6.04 -21.49 0.18
CA ALA A 483 -7.48 -21.66 0.09
C ALA A 483 -8.30 -20.43 0.55
N THR A 484 -7.71 -19.57 1.38
CA THR A 484 -8.35 -18.34 1.90
C THR A 484 -7.76 -17.06 1.31
N ASP A 485 -6.73 -17.15 0.47
CA ASP A 485 -6.09 -15.98 -0.14
C ASP A 485 -7.12 -15.11 -0.87
N LEU A 486 -7.07 -13.80 -0.63
CA LEU A 486 -7.72 -12.81 -1.49
C LEU A 486 -6.73 -12.40 -2.57
N LEU A 487 -7.21 -11.75 -3.63
CA LEU A 487 -6.31 -11.24 -4.67
C LEU A 487 -5.23 -10.32 -4.10
N ILE A 488 -5.56 -9.53 -3.06
CA ILE A 488 -4.59 -8.65 -2.40
C ILE A 488 -3.54 -9.41 -1.57
N THR A 489 -3.91 -10.49 -0.87
CA THR A 489 -2.94 -11.28 -0.09
C THR A 489 -2.04 -12.10 -0.99
N TYR A 490 -2.61 -12.65 -2.08
CA TYR A 490 -1.83 -13.30 -3.14
C TYR A 490 -0.86 -12.31 -3.81
N THR A 491 -1.32 -11.12 -4.17
CA THR A 491 -0.47 -10.06 -4.74
C THR A 491 0.67 -9.67 -3.81
N TYR A 492 0.37 -9.49 -2.52
CA TYR A 492 1.37 -9.18 -1.50
C TYR A 492 2.42 -10.28 -1.38
N ARG A 493 1.98 -11.56 -1.36
CA ARG A 493 2.89 -12.71 -1.36
C ARG A 493 3.80 -12.68 -2.58
N LEU A 494 3.30 -12.43 -3.77
CA LEU A 494 4.11 -12.32 -5.00
C LEU A 494 5.10 -11.15 -4.97
N ALA A 495 4.71 -10.03 -4.36
CA ALA A 495 5.54 -8.83 -4.27
C ALA A 495 6.69 -8.98 -3.25
N PHE A 496 6.47 -9.71 -2.17
CA PHE A 496 7.36 -9.73 -1.00
C PHE A 496 7.78 -11.13 -0.55
N ASN A 497 7.67 -12.15 -1.42
CA ASN A 497 8.23 -13.47 -1.14
C ASN A 497 9.77 -13.41 -1.14
N GLU A 498 10.40 -13.97 -0.10
CA GLU A 498 11.85 -13.94 0.14
C GLU A 498 12.67 -14.57 -1.00
N ALA A 499 12.10 -15.48 -1.80
CA ALA A 499 12.83 -16.17 -2.85
C ALA A 499 12.95 -15.39 -4.18
N THR A 500 11.92 -14.62 -4.57
CA THR A 500 11.90 -13.82 -5.83
C THR A 500 10.78 -12.78 -5.78
N ALA A 501 11.09 -11.55 -5.35
CA ALA A 501 10.12 -10.46 -5.34
C ALA A 501 9.81 -9.96 -6.77
N GLN A 502 8.55 -10.07 -7.21
CA GLN A 502 8.10 -9.68 -8.56
C GLN A 502 7.21 -8.42 -8.51
N TYR A 503 7.82 -7.25 -8.30
CA TYR A 503 7.10 -5.99 -8.10
C TYR A 503 6.24 -5.55 -9.29
N GLY A 504 6.75 -5.63 -10.52
CA GLY A 504 6.03 -5.26 -11.75
C GLY A 504 4.84 -6.16 -12.01
N TYR A 505 5.01 -7.46 -11.75
CA TYR A 505 3.94 -8.45 -11.83
C TYR A 505 2.86 -8.22 -10.76
N ALA A 506 3.25 -7.96 -9.52
CA ALA A 506 2.33 -7.62 -8.44
C ALA A 506 1.62 -6.27 -8.67
N ALA A 507 2.29 -5.30 -9.29
CA ALA A 507 1.68 -4.05 -9.69
C ALA A 507 0.60 -4.27 -10.77
N ALA A 508 0.82 -5.16 -11.74
CA ALA A 508 -0.19 -5.56 -12.71
C ALA A 508 -1.42 -6.22 -12.07
N LEU A 509 -1.24 -7.09 -11.07
CA LEU A 509 -2.36 -7.61 -10.27
C LEU A 509 -3.11 -6.51 -9.55
N SER A 510 -2.40 -5.57 -8.94
CA SER A 510 -3.01 -4.45 -8.22
C SER A 510 -3.88 -3.59 -9.15
N VAL A 511 -3.42 -3.35 -10.38
CA VAL A 511 -4.21 -2.66 -11.42
C VAL A 511 -5.43 -3.50 -11.82
N MET A 512 -5.28 -4.81 -11.99
CA MET A 512 -6.41 -5.70 -12.32
C MET A 512 -7.47 -5.69 -11.20
N ILE A 513 -7.05 -5.80 -9.94
CA ILE A 513 -7.91 -5.69 -8.76
C ILE A 513 -8.65 -4.36 -8.77
N PHE A 514 -7.95 -3.25 -9.01
CA PHE A 514 -8.55 -1.92 -9.12
C PHE A 514 -9.61 -1.87 -10.22
N LEU A 515 -9.34 -2.41 -11.41
CA LEU A 515 -10.31 -2.46 -12.51
C LEU A 515 -11.53 -3.30 -12.17
N ILE A 516 -11.34 -4.49 -11.58
CA ILE A 516 -12.44 -5.38 -11.17
C ILE A 516 -13.35 -4.68 -10.15
N VAL A 517 -12.77 -4.13 -9.08
CA VAL A 517 -13.53 -3.44 -8.03
C VAL A 517 -14.22 -2.19 -8.58
N SER A 518 -13.55 -1.44 -9.46
CA SER A 518 -14.12 -0.25 -10.09
C SER A 518 -15.32 -0.60 -10.97
N VAL A 519 -15.20 -1.60 -11.83
CA VAL A 519 -16.30 -2.07 -12.69
C VAL A 519 -17.46 -2.55 -11.83
N MET A 520 -17.20 -3.38 -10.81
CA MET A 520 -18.25 -3.86 -9.89
C MET A 520 -18.93 -2.70 -9.16
N SER A 521 -18.16 -1.71 -8.70
CA SER A 521 -18.70 -0.54 -7.98
C SER A 521 -19.54 0.35 -8.90
N VAL A 522 -19.08 0.63 -10.12
CA VAL A 522 -19.83 1.41 -11.12
C VAL A 522 -21.12 0.70 -11.50
N VAL A 523 -21.08 -0.60 -11.77
CA VAL A 523 -22.29 -1.39 -12.08
C VAL A 523 -23.26 -1.41 -10.91
N SER A 524 -22.78 -1.55 -9.68
CA SER A 524 -23.63 -1.58 -8.48
C SER A 524 -24.28 -0.22 -8.21
N LEU A 525 -23.51 0.87 -8.27
CA LEU A 525 -24.02 2.23 -8.06
C LEU A 525 -24.95 2.68 -9.18
N SER A 526 -24.63 2.42 -10.44
CA SER A 526 -25.49 2.80 -11.58
C SER A 526 -26.83 2.07 -11.60
N ARG A 527 -26.89 0.84 -11.07
CA ARG A 527 -28.14 0.10 -10.89
C ARG A 527 -28.92 0.54 -9.64
N SER A 528 -28.27 1.23 -8.70
CA SER A 528 -28.95 1.75 -7.52
C SER A 528 -29.84 2.94 -7.89
N LYS A 529 -31.14 2.85 -7.57
CA LYS A 529 -32.10 3.96 -7.79
C LYS A 529 -31.79 5.20 -6.94
N ALA A 530 -30.84 5.11 -5.99
CA ALA A 530 -30.43 6.19 -5.12
C ALA A 530 -29.82 7.40 -5.88
N LEU A 531 -29.31 7.19 -7.11
CA LEU A 531 -28.80 8.28 -7.96
C LEU A 531 -29.89 8.92 -8.84
N LYS A 532 -31.08 8.34 -8.94
CA LYS A 532 -32.17 8.84 -9.81
C LYS A 532 -33.00 9.97 -9.20
N GLU A 533 -32.76 10.35 -7.95
CA GLU A 533 -33.46 11.48 -7.30
C GLU A 533 -32.74 12.83 -7.51
N VAL A 534 -31.63 12.85 -8.27
CA VAL A 534 -30.87 14.09 -8.60
C VAL A 534 -31.21 14.65 -9.99
N ASP A 535 -31.97 13.92 -10.80
CA ASP A 535 -32.55 14.37 -12.08
C ASP A 535 -34.08 14.38 -11.98
#